data_AF-A0A1G5FYS3-F1
#
_entry.id   AF-A0A1G5FYS3-F1
#
_cell.length_a   1.000
_cell.length_b   1.000
_cell.length_c   1.000
_cell.angle_alpha   90.00
_cell.angle_beta   90.00
_cell.angle_gamma   90.00
#
_symmetry.space_group_name_H-M   'P 1'
#
loop_
_entity.id
_entity.type
_entity.pdbx_description
1 polymer ?
#
loop_
_entity_poly.entity_id
_entity_poly.type
_entity_poly.pdbx_seq_one_letter_code
_entity_poly.pdbx_strand_id
1 'polypeptide(L)'
;MSPAPQTRLLDKVRDKIRLKHYSIRTEEAYTSWIKRYILFHGKRHPKDMGKNEIEAYLTHLATRRNVAASTQNQAFSALLFLYNEVLEIDIDGEIKAFRAKKPVRLPTVMTVDETQRVLAAMTGQYLIMAQLLYGGGLRAIECLRLRVKDVDSGLNQIVVRDGKGQKDRITIFPDVAKEKLREHLAQRKALHESDLADDVGSVYLPNALAIKYKNADKEWGWQYVFPSSGLSVDPRSGIRRRHHLHEKTLNRAVYKARKLAGIIKPVTCHTFRHSFATHLLEAGYDIRTIQDLLGHKDVSTTMIYTHVLNKGGLAVRSPLDIHAQNPKSQ
;
A
#
# COMPACT_ATOMS: atom_id res chain seq x y z
N MET A 1 -16.50 45.60 -10.63
CA MET A 1 -16.37 44.21 -10.18
C MET A 1 -14.91 43.81 -10.34
N SER A 2 -14.18 43.60 -9.25
CA SER A 2 -12.82 43.05 -9.33
C SER A 2 -12.90 41.64 -9.95
N PRO A 3 -12.06 41.30 -10.94
CA PRO A 3 -12.09 39.96 -11.53
C PRO A 3 -11.81 38.92 -10.44
N ALA A 4 -12.59 37.83 -10.44
CA ALA A 4 -12.39 36.72 -9.52
C ALA A 4 -10.92 36.25 -9.58
N PRO A 5 -10.27 35.96 -8.43
CA PRO A 5 -8.87 35.59 -8.40
C PRO A 5 -8.64 34.38 -9.30
N GLN A 6 -7.75 34.52 -10.28
CA GLN A 6 -7.48 33.48 -11.27
C GLN A 6 -6.93 32.23 -10.55
N THR A 7 -7.70 31.14 -10.56
CA THR A 7 -7.34 29.90 -9.88
C THR A 7 -5.98 29.41 -10.39
N ARG A 8 -5.01 29.21 -9.49
CA ARG A 8 -3.66 28.78 -9.85
C ARG A 8 -3.71 27.39 -10.48
N LEU A 9 -2.79 27.10 -11.40
CA LEU A 9 -2.77 25.82 -12.14
C LEU A 9 -2.78 24.60 -11.21
N LEU A 10 -1.97 24.61 -10.15
CA LEU A 10 -1.90 23.47 -9.22
C LEU A 10 -3.20 23.30 -8.42
N ASP A 11 -3.98 24.36 -8.22
CA ASP A 11 -5.29 24.25 -7.57
C ASP A 11 -6.29 23.58 -8.51
N LYS A 12 -6.29 23.94 -9.81
CA LYS A 12 -7.07 23.23 -10.84
C LYS A 12 -6.73 21.74 -10.92
N VAL A 13 -5.44 21.40 -10.81
CA VAL A 13 -4.99 20.00 -10.76
C VAL A 13 -5.59 19.28 -9.55
N ARG A 14 -5.52 19.89 -8.35
CA ARG A 14 -6.11 19.30 -7.14
C ARG A 14 -7.61 19.10 -7.28
N ASP A 15 -8.31 20.10 -7.81
CA ASP A 15 -9.76 20.03 -8.00
C ASP A 15 -10.15 18.90 -8.96
N LYS A 16 -9.44 18.76 -10.10
CA LYS A 16 -9.70 17.66 -11.04
C LYS A 16 -9.39 16.29 -10.44
N ILE A 17 -8.30 16.16 -9.67
CA ILE A 17 -7.95 14.92 -8.96
C ILE A 17 -9.05 14.54 -7.96
N ARG A 18 -9.55 15.52 -7.21
CA ARG A 18 -10.62 15.32 -6.22
C ARG A 18 -11.95 14.98 -6.89
N LEU A 19 -12.28 15.65 -8.00
CA LEU A 19 -13.47 15.36 -8.82
C LEU A 19 -13.45 13.92 -9.33
N LYS A 20 -12.29 13.41 -9.76
CA LYS A 20 -12.12 12.00 -10.16
C LYS A 20 -11.98 11.03 -8.98
N HIS A 21 -12.21 11.48 -7.76
CA HIS A 21 -12.13 10.69 -6.52
C HIS A 21 -10.76 9.99 -6.32
N TYR A 22 -9.69 10.59 -6.84
CA TYR A 22 -8.35 10.06 -6.64
C TYR A 22 -7.85 10.27 -5.20
N SER A 23 -6.97 9.36 -4.79
CA SER A 23 -6.39 9.38 -3.45
C SER A 23 -5.55 10.64 -3.21
N ILE A 24 -5.44 11.07 -1.96
CA ILE A 24 -4.56 12.18 -1.59
C ILE A 24 -3.09 11.91 -1.94
N ARG A 25 -2.65 10.64 -1.91
CA ARG A 25 -1.30 10.25 -2.34
C ARG A 25 -1.08 10.51 -3.84
N THR A 26 -2.13 10.32 -4.65
CA THR A 26 -2.11 10.66 -6.08
C THR A 26 -2.02 12.18 -6.26
N GLU A 27 -2.80 12.94 -5.48
CA GLU A 27 -2.75 14.42 -5.45
C GLU A 27 -1.34 14.95 -5.18
N GLU A 28 -0.70 14.46 -4.11
CA GLU A 28 0.67 14.84 -3.73
C GLU A 28 1.70 14.43 -4.80
N ALA A 29 1.62 13.20 -5.30
CA ALA A 29 2.55 12.71 -6.31
C ALA A 29 2.44 13.51 -7.61
N TYR A 30 1.22 13.74 -8.10
CA TYR A 30 0.99 14.42 -9.37
C TYR A 30 1.37 15.88 -9.27
N THR A 31 0.92 16.59 -8.23
CA THR A 31 1.29 18.00 -8.03
C THR A 31 2.80 18.19 -7.87
N SER A 32 3.50 17.26 -7.17
CA SER A 32 4.96 17.28 -7.07
C SER A 32 5.64 17.08 -8.43
N TRP A 33 5.19 16.12 -9.24
CA TRP A 33 5.77 15.87 -10.57
C TRP A 33 5.52 17.03 -11.53
N ILE A 34 4.31 17.57 -11.55
CA ILE A 34 3.93 18.73 -12.36
C ILE A 34 4.76 19.95 -11.96
N LYS A 35 4.95 20.20 -10.66
CA LYS A 35 5.83 21.28 -10.19
C LYS A 35 7.27 21.12 -10.67
N ARG A 36 7.84 19.91 -10.58
CA ARG A 36 9.21 19.64 -11.05
C ARG A 36 9.35 19.84 -12.56
N TYR A 37 8.35 19.43 -13.33
CA TYR A 37 8.29 19.64 -14.77
C TYR A 37 8.26 21.13 -15.13
N ILE A 38 7.42 21.93 -14.47
CA ILE A 38 7.35 23.38 -14.67
C ILE A 38 8.69 24.05 -14.31
N LEU A 39 9.32 23.63 -13.21
CA LEU A 39 10.62 24.17 -12.80
C LEU A 39 11.73 23.81 -13.77
N PHE A 40 11.71 22.60 -14.34
CA PHE A 40 12.68 22.17 -15.36
C PHE A 40 12.62 23.06 -16.61
N HIS A 41 11.42 23.53 -16.99
CA HIS A 41 11.22 24.44 -18.13
C HIS A 41 11.19 25.92 -17.72
N GLY A 42 11.87 26.30 -16.65
CA GLY A 42 12.06 27.71 -16.28
C GLY A 42 10.77 28.44 -15.89
N LYS A 43 9.79 27.74 -15.31
CA LYS A 43 8.46 28.27 -14.95
C LYS A 43 7.57 28.67 -16.15
N ARG A 44 7.90 28.20 -17.36
CA ARG A 44 6.99 28.29 -18.53
C ARG A 44 5.65 27.63 -18.21
N HIS A 45 4.56 28.22 -18.68
CA HIS A 45 3.23 27.68 -18.43
C HIS A 45 3.01 26.42 -19.31
N PRO A 46 2.49 25.30 -18.77
CA PRO A 46 2.29 24.06 -19.53
C PRO A 46 1.35 24.14 -20.74
N LYS A 47 0.55 25.20 -20.87
CA LYS A 47 -0.24 25.44 -22.09
C LYS A 47 0.62 25.87 -23.29
N ASP A 48 1.78 26.46 -23.04
CA ASP A 48 2.73 26.94 -24.04
C ASP A 48 3.85 25.91 -24.29
N MET A 49 3.59 24.67 -23.88
CA MET A 49 4.46 23.52 -23.97
C MET A 49 3.64 22.34 -24.51
N GLY A 50 4.32 21.28 -24.92
CA GLY A 50 3.62 20.08 -25.34
C GLY A 50 4.52 18.86 -25.32
N LYS A 51 4.33 18.02 -26.34
CA LYS A 51 5.00 16.74 -26.51
C LYS A 51 6.53 16.84 -26.35
N ASN A 52 7.17 17.79 -27.03
CA ASN A 52 8.62 17.93 -27.03
C ASN A 52 9.17 18.23 -25.63
N GLU A 53 8.50 19.11 -24.88
CA GLU A 53 8.88 19.44 -23.50
C GLU A 53 8.68 18.26 -22.55
N ILE A 54 7.62 17.47 -22.74
CA ILE A 54 7.37 16.25 -21.98
C ILE A 54 8.49 15.22 -22.25
N GLU A 55 8.82 14.97 -23.51
CA GLU A 55 9.88 14.04 -23.91
C GLU A 55 11.25 14.48 -23.38
N ALA A 56 11.57 15.77 -23.47
CA ALA A 56 12.80 16.33 -22.93
C ALA A 56 12.92 16.12 -21.42
N TYR A 57 11.83 16.37 -20.67
CA TYR A 57 11.81 16.17 -19.23
C TYR A 57 11.94 14.69 -18.85
N LEU A 58 11.21 13.80 -19.51
CA LEU A 58 11.30 12.35 -19.25
C LEU A 58 12.67 11.78 -19.62
N THR A 59 13.30 12.30 -20.67
CA THR A 59 14.68 11.95 -21.07
C THR A 59 15.68 12.45 -20.04
N HIS A 60 15.50 13.67 -19.51
CA HIS A 60 16.33 14.18 -18.42
C HIS A 60 16.22 13.29 -17.16
N LEU A 61 15.00 12.84 -16.82
CA LEU A 61 14.79 11.92 -15.71
C LEU A 61 15.54 10.59 -15.91
N ALA A 62 15.49 10.02 -17.12
CA ALA A 62 16.13 8.75 -17.42
C ALA A 62 17.66 8.86 -17.51
N THR A 63 18.20 9.89 -18.17
CA THR A 63 19.62 9.98 -18.50
C THR A 63 20.45 10.75 -17.48
N ARG A 64 19.95 11.90 -16.98
CA ARG A 64 20.68 12.76 -16.05
C ARG A 64 20.37 12.44 -14.60
N ARG A 65 19.12 12.12 -14.28
CA ARG A 65 18.70 11.77 -12.91
C ARG A 65 18.74 10.26 -12.66
N ASN A 66 18.94 9.44 -13.70
CA ASN A 66 19.02 7.99 -13.64
C ASN A 66 17.91 7.35 -12.78
N VAL A 67 16.68 7.84 -12.93
CA VAL A 67 15.56 7.34 -12.10
C VAL A 67 15.10 5.97 -12.57
N ALA A 68 14.54 5.18 -11.65
CA ALA A 68 13.93 3.90 -12.01
C ALA A 68 12.75 4.07 -12.98
N ALA A 69 12.52 3.07 -13.83
CA ALA A 69 11.41 3.02 -14.79
C ALA A 69 10.05 3.34 -14.17
N SER A 70 9.75 2.80 -12.99
CA SER A 70 8.49 3.07 -12.28
C SER A 70 8.33 4.54 -11.87
N THR A 71 9.44 5.20 -11.55
CA THR A 71 9.46 6.62 -11.17
C THR A 71 9.22 7.49 -12.39
N GLN A 72 9.85 7.17 -13.53
CA GLN A 72 9.59 7.83 -14.81
C GLN A 72 8.13 7.65 -15.24
N ASN A 73 7.58 6.43 -15.14
CA ASN A 73 6.18 6.16 -15.48
C ASN A 73 5.20 6.95 -14.60
N GLN A 74 5.49 7.12 -13.30
CA GLN A 74 4.65 7.94 -12.43
C GLN A 74 4.69 9.43 -12.84
N ALA A 75 5.87 9.94 -13.19
CA ALA A 75 5.99 11.30 -13.71
C ALA A 75 5.21 11.46 -15.02
N PHE A 76 5.33 10.50 -15.94
CA PHE A 76 4.59 10.48 -17.19
C PHE A 76 3.07 10.47 -16.97
N SER A 77 2.54 9.60 -16.10
CA SER A 77 1.12 9.58 -15.77
C SER A 77 0.61 10.89 -15.17
N ALA A 78 1.44 11.58 -14.35
CA ALA A 78 1.08 12.89 -13.82
C ALA A 78 1.00 13.97 -14.92
N LEU A 79 1.87 13.90 -15.93
CA LEU A 79 1.87 14.81 -17.06
C LEU A 79 0.71 14.53 -18.03
N LEU A 80 0.44 13.27 -18.36
CA LEU A 80 -0.76 12.90 -19.12
C LEU A 80 -2.02 13.41 -18.45
N PHE A 81 -2.12 13.23 -17.12
CA PHE A 81 -3.25 13.77 -16.37
C PHE A 81 -3.33 15.30 -16.47
N LEU A 82 -2.21 16.02 -16.34
CA LEU A 82 -2.20 17.48 -16.48
C LEU A 82 -2.75 17.91 -17.85
N TYR A 83 -2.25 17.34 -18.94
CA TYR A 83 -2.63 17.78 -20.28
C TYR A 83 -4.05 17.31 -20.66
N ASN A 84 -4.35 16.02 -20.53
CA ASN A 84 -5.63 15.48 -20.98
C ASN A 84 -6.79 15.90 -20.06
N GLU A 85 -6.58 15.92 -18.74
CA GLU A 85 -7.69 16.09 -17.79
C GLU A 85 -7.84 17.52 -17.28
N VAL A 86 -6.74 18.27 -17.17
CA VAL A 86 -6.76 19.62 -16.58
C VAL A 86 -6.68 20.70 -17.65
N LEU A 87 -5.86 20.51 -18.68
CA LEU A 87 -5.70 21.47 -19.78
C LEU A 87 -6.59 21.17 -20.98
N GLU A 88 -7.14 19.94 -21.05
CA GLU A 88 -7.96 19.45 -22.17
C GLU A 88 -7.21 19.52 -23.52
N ILE A 89 -5.90 19.28 -23.46
CA ILE A 89 -5.01 19.19 -24.62
C ILE A 89 -4.69 17.71 -24.82
N ASP A 90 -5.13 17.15 -25.93
CA ASP A 90 -4.82 15.76 -26.29
C ASP A 90 -3.35 15.62 -26.67
N ILE A 91 -2.62 14.81 -25.90
CA ILE A 91 -1.21 14.47 -26.13
C ILE A 91 -1.01 12.95 -26.26
N ASP A 92 -2.08 12.16 -26.34
CA ASP A 92 -2.02 10.70 -26.30
C ASP A 92 -1.43 10.08 -27.57
N GLY A 93 -1.38 10.85 -28.67
CA GLY A 93 -1.08 10.33 -30.02
C GLY A 93 0.32 9.75 -30.24
N GLU A 94 1.40 10.28 -29.67
CA GLU A 94 2.74 9.91 -30.15
C GLU A 94 3.94 10.21 -29.22
N ILE A 95 3.79 10.31 -27.89
CA ILE A 95 4.94 10.62 -27.02
C ILE A 95 6.00 9.50 -27.13
N LYS A 96 7.08 9.76 -27.87
CA LYS A 96 8.25 8.87 -28.09
C LYS A 96 9.19 8.92 -26.88
N ALA A 97 8.64 9.06 -25.68
CA ALA A 97 9.44 8.93 -24.47
C ALA A 97 9.85 7.46 -24.34
N PHE A 98 11.16 7.22 -24.32
CA PHE A 98 11.73 5.90 -24.05
C PHE A 98 11.17 5.37 -22.72
N ARG A 99 10.21 4.44 -22.81
CA ARG A 99 9.67 3.75 -21.64
C ARG A 99 10.68 2.68 -21.24
N ALA A 100 11.41 2.93 -20.17
CA ALA A 100 12.25 1.91 -19.60
C ALA A 100 11.38 0.70 -19.19
N LYS A 101 11.65 -0.48 -19.75
CA LYS A 101 10.95 -1.71 -19.36
C LYS A 101 11.29 -2.02 -17.90
N LYS A 102 10.25 -2.22 -17.09
CA LYS A 102 10.44 -2.62 -15.69
C LYS A 102 10.94 -4.06 -15.65
N PRO A 103 12.12 -4.35 -15.06
CA PRO A 103 12.54 -5.73 -14.87
C PRO A 103 11.58 -6.42 -13.89
N VAL A 104 11.13 -7.63 -14.24
CA VAL A 104 10.33 -8.49 -13.37
C VAL A 104 11.30 -9.10 -12.34
N ARG A 105 11.11 -8.77 -11.06
CA ARG A 105 11.90 -9.33 -9.95
C ARG A 105 11.07 -10.36 -9.21
N LEU A 106 11.69 -11.47 -8.81
CA LEU A 106 11.04 -12.45 -7.95
C LEU A 106 10.75 -11.83 -6.57
N PRO A 107 9.58 -12.12 -5.98
CA PRO A 107 9.24 -11.64 -4.65
C PRO A 107 10.17 -12.26 -3.61
N THR A 108 10.58 -11.47 -2.62
CA THR A 108 11.25 -12.01 -1.44
C THR A 108 10.21 -12.67 -0.53
N VAL A 109 10.46 -13.92 -0.16
CA VAL A 109 9.65 -14.73 0.77
C VAL A 109 10.52 -15.13 1.97
N MET A 110 9.95 -15.14 3.18
CA MET A 110 10.56 -15.68 4.40
C MET A 110 10.24 -17.16 4.52
N THR A 111 11.14 -17.96 5.09
CA THR A 111 10.78 -19.30 5.57
C THR A 111 9.83 -19.19 6.76
N VAL A 112 9.19 -20.30 7.12
CA VAL A 112 8.34 -20.36 8.32
C VAL A 112 9.11 -19.97 9.58
N ASP A 113 10.31 -20.52 9.76
CA ASP A 113 11.19 -20.24 10.89
C ASP A 113 11.67 -18.77 10.93
N GLU A 114 12.07 -18.20 9.79
CA GLU A 114 12.39 -16.77 9.70
C GLU A 114 11.17 -15.89 10.05
N THR A 115 9.99 -16.27 9.59
CA THR A 115 8.75 -15.55 9.91
C THR A 115 8.48 -15.57 11.41
N GLN A 116 8.63 -16.73 12.05
CA GLN A 116 8.48 -16.87 13.49
C GLN A 116 9.49 -16.01 14.26
N ARG A 117 10.77 -16.01 13.88
CA ARG A 117 11.78 -15.15 14.51
C ARG A 117 11.48 -13.66 14.38
N VAL A 118 11.01 -13.21 13.21
CA VAL A 118 10.63 -11.80 13.02
C VAL A 118 9.45 -11.45 13.91
N LEU A 119 8.41 -12.28 13.94
CA LEU A 119 7.24 -12.05 14.80
C LEU A 119 7.64 -12.03 16.29
N ALA A 120 8.50 -12.95 16.73
CA ALA A 120 9.00 -12.98 18.11
C ALA A 120 9.79 -11.71 18.49
N ALA A 121 10.43 -11.05 17.53
CA ALA A 121 11.15 -9.79 17.74
C ALA A 121 10.25 -8.54 17.69
N MET A 122 8.94 -8.69 17.47
CA MET A 122 7.97 -7.59 17.44
C MET A 122 7.11 -7.57 18.71
N THR A 123 6.69 -6.38 19.13
CA THR A 123 5.89 -6.18 20.34
C THR A 123 4.75 -5.19 20.14
N GLY A 124 3.79 -5.21 21.07
CA GLY A 124 2.64 -4.29 21.10
C GLY A 124 1.79 -4.35 19.82
N GLN A 125 1.22 -3.21 19.43
CA GLN A 125 0.37 -3.12 18.23
C GLN A 125 1.09 -3.55 16.94
N TYR A 126 2.42 -3.37 16.85
CA TYR A 126 3.17 -3.75 15.65
C TYR A 126 3.23 -5.27 15.46
N LEU A 127 3.29 -6.04 16.56
CA LEU A 127 3.18 -7.50 16.50
C LEU A 127 1.82 -7.91 15.95
N ILE A 128 0.73 -7.33 16.47
CA ILE A 128 -0.63 -7.63 16.01
C ILE A 128 -0.74 -7.34 14.51
N MET A 129 -0.27 -6.17 14.07
CA MET A 129 -0.25 -5.81 12.65
C MET A 129 0.53 -6.83 11.81
N ALA A 130 1.72 -7.22 12.23
CA ALA A 130 2.52 -8.21 11.49
C ALA A 130 1.84 -9.59 11.42
N GLN A 131 1.18 -10.02 12.51
CA GLN A 131 0.37 -11.23 12.53
C GLN A 131 -0.81 -11.14 11.55
N LEU A 132 -1.47 -9.98 11.42
CA LEU A 132 -2.54 -9.78 10.43
C LEU A 132 -2.01 -9.75 8.99
N LEU A 133 -0.86 -9.11 8.75
CA LEU A 133 -0.24 -9.09 7.42
C LEU A 133 0.17 -10.49 6.96
N TYR A 134 0.70 -11.30 7.87
CA TYR A 134 1.07 -12.68 7.60
C TYR A 134 -0.15 -13.59 7.61
N GLY A 135 -0.82 -13.78 8.74
CA GLY A 135 -1.90 -14.76 8.90
C GLY A 135 -3.19 -14.43 8.13
N GLY A 136 -3.44 -13.18 7.80
CA GLY A 136 -4.58 -12.76 6.96
C GLY A 136 -4.18 -12.28 5.56
N GLY A 137 -2.88 -12.30 5.23
CA GLY A 137 -2.39 -11.83 3.94
C GLY A 137 -2.70 -10.36 3.63
N LEU A 138 -2.94 -9.49 4.63
CA LEU A 138 -3.32 -8.08 4.38
C LEU A 138 -2.18 -7.29 3.70
N ARG A 139 -2.52 -6.27 2.88
CA ARG A 139 -1.56 -5.22 2.53
C ARG A 139 -1.36 -4.29 3.73
N ALA A 140 -0.20 -3.65 3.81
CA ALA A 140 0.10 -2.67 4.87
C ALA A 140 -1.01 -1.62 5.03
N ILE A 141 -1.45 -1.03 3.91
CA ILE A 141 -2.48 0.01 3.94
C ILE A 141 -3.87 -0.51 4.30
N GLU A 142 -4.17 -1.78 3.99
CA GLU A 142 -5.44 -2.42 4.36
C GLU A 142 -5.47 -2.67 5.86
N CYS A 143 -4.38 -3.19 6.42
CA CYS A 143 -4.21 -3.36 7.87
C CYS A 143 -4.30 -2.02 8.61
N LEU A 144 -3.63 -0.98 8.11
CA LEU A 144 -3.67 0.35 8.71
C LEU A 144 -5.06 0.98 8.69
N ARG A 145 -5.84 0.75 7.61
CA ARG A 145 -7.16 1.35 7.44
C ARG A 145 -8.31 0.52 8.01
N LEU A 146 -7.99 -0.64 8.59
CA LEU A 146 -8.97 -1.54 9.15
C LEU A 146 -9.81 -0.83 10.21
N ARG A 147 -11.13 -0.97 10.14
CA ARG A 147 -12.06 -0.46 11.15
C ARG A 147 -12.43 -1.54 12.15
N VAL A 148 -12.89 -1.15 13.33
CA VAL A 148 -13.31 -2.10 14.37
C VAL A 148 -14.38 -3.07 13.85
N LYS A 149 -15.38 -2.56 13.14
CA LYS A 149 -16.47 -3.36 12.56
C LYS A 149 -16.04 -4.34 11.47
N ASP A 150 -14.82 -4.20 10.96
CA ASP A 150 -14.30 -5.03 9.87
C ASP A 150 -13.66 -6.32 10.39
N VAL A 151 -13.49 -6.44 11.72
CA VAL A 151 -12.95 -7.62 12.39
C VAL A 151 -14.09 -8.41 13.02
N ASP A 152 -14.30 -9.62 12.53
CA ASP A 152 -15.32 -10.52 13.04
C ASP A 152 -14.66 -11.76 13.67
N SER A 153 -14.61 -11.76 15.00
CA SER A 153 -14.07 -12.87 15.78
C SER A 153 -14.96 -14.12 15.78
N GLY A 154 -16.27 -13.96 15.52
CA GLY A 154 -17.22 -15.07 15.50
C GLY A 154 -17.13 -15.88 14.21
N LEU A 155 -16.96 -15.19 13.08
CA LEU A 155 -16.79 -15.79 11.76
C LEU A 155 -15.30 -15.99 11.36
N ASN A 156 -14.35 -15.70 12.25
CA ASN A 156 -12.91 -15.82 12.02
C ASN A 156 -12.44 -15.09 10.75
N GLN A 157 -12.98 -13.91 10.51
CA GLN A 157 -12.77 -13.21 9.25
C GLN A 157 -12.48 -11.72 9.42
N ILE A 158 -11.82 -11.16 8.42
CA ILE A 158 -11.58 -9.74 8.28
C ILE A 158 -12.15 -9.29 6.94
N VAL A 159 -13.03 -8.29 6.99
CA VAL A 159 -13.59 -7.65 5.80
C VAL A 159 -12.68 -6.50 5.38
N VAL A 160 -11.93 -6.69 4.30
CA VAL A 160 -11.07 -5.63 3.74
C VAL A 160 -11.89 -4.79 2.78
N ARG A 161 -12.22 -3.57 3.19
CA ARG A 161 -12.96 -2.60 2.39
C ARG A 161 -12.09 -1.78 1.46
N ASP A 162 -12.68 -1.34 0.34
CA ASP A 162 -12.04 -0.43 -0.62
C ASP A 162 -10.67 -0.97 -1.10
N GLY A 163 -10.59 -2.27 -1.37
CA GLY A 163 -9.42 -2.90 -1.97
C GLY A 163 -9.10 -2.31 -3.35
N LYS A 164 -8.01 -2.76 -3.98
CA LYS A 164 -7.63 -2.30 -5.34
C LYS A 164 -8.82 -2.44 -6.30
N GLY A 165 -9.35 -1.30 -6.78
CA GLY A 165 -10.54 -1.26 -7.64
C GLY A 165 -11.87 -1.08 -6.89
N GLN A 166 -11.86 -0.62 -5.64
CA GLN A 166 -13.04 -0.40 -4.80
C GLN A 166 -13.88 -1.67 -4.58
N LYS A 167 -13.21 -2.82 -4.50
CA LYS A 167 -13.86 -4.10 -4.20
C LYS A 167 -13.54 -4.52 -2.78
N ASP A 168 -14.59 -4.88 -2.05
CA ASP A 168 -14.48 -5.54 -0.77
C ASP A 168 -14.04 -7.00 -0.97
N ARG A 169 -13.31 -7.52 0.00
CA ARG A 169 -13.02 -8.96 0.08
C ARG A 169 -12.97 -9.41 1.53
N ILE A 170 -13.10 -10.70 1.72
CA ILE A 170 -12.95 -11.35 3.02
C ILE A 170 -11.60 -12.06 3.05
N THR A 171 -10.92 -11.98 4.19
CA THR A 171 -9.72 -12.77 4.46
C THR A 171 -9.76 -13.36 5.88
N ILE A 172 -8.79 -14.19 6.21
CA ILE A 172 -8.71 -14.95 7.46
C ILE A 172 -8.34 -14.01 8.62
N PHE A 173 -9.01 -14.18 9.76
CA PHE A 173 -8.58 -13.63 11.03
C PHE A 173 -7.79 -14.68 11.83
N PRO A 174 -6.44 -14.56 11.95
CA PRO A 174 -5.63 -15.56 12.64
C PRO A 174 -5.93 -15.64 14.15
N ASP A 175 -6.18 -16.85 14.66
CA ASP A 175 -6.51 -17.11 16.06
C ASP A 175 -5.47 -16.55 17.04
N VAL A 176 -4.18 -16.69 16.71
CA VAL A 176 -3.05 -16.22 17.52
C VAL A 176 -3.00 -14.70 17.74
N ALA A 177 -3.77 -13.93 16.96
CA ALA A 177 -3.87 -12.49 17.07
C ALA A 177 -5.13 -12.03 17.83
N LYS A 178 -6.12 -12.92 18.03
CA LYS A 178 -7.44 -12.57 18.59
C LYS A 178 -7.34 -11.94 19.97
N GLU A 179 -6.64 -12.59 20.89
CA GLU A 179 -6.58 -12.13 22.28
C GLU A 179 -5.83 -10.80 22.39
N LYS A 180 -4.67 -10.69 21.75
CA LYS A 180 -3.89 -9.45 21.71
C LYS A 180 -4.69 -8.30 21.06
N LEU A 181 -5.45 -8.61 20.01
CA LEU A 181 -6.31 -7.61 19.36
C LEU A 181 -7.48 -7.19 20.26
N ARG A 182 -8.09 -8.12 21.01
CA ARG A 182 -9.15 -7.84 21.97
C ARG A 182 -8.68 -6.88 23.07
N GLU A 183 -7.52 -7.15 23.66
CA GLU A 183 -6.89 -6.28 24.66
C GLU A 183 -6.56 -4.90 24.10
N HIS A 184 -5.95 -4.86 22.90
CA HIS A 184 -5.65 -3.61 22.20
C HIS A 184 -6.94 -2.80 21.93
N LEU A 185 -8.01 -3.44 21.44
CA LEU A 185 -9.29 -2.79 21.17
C LEU A 185 -9.95 -2.26 22.45
N ALA A 186 -9.82 -2.95 23.59
CA ALA A 186 -10.32 -2.45 24.87
C ALA A 186 -9.61 -1.14 25.29
N GLN A 187 -8.27 -1.11 25.21
CA GLN A 187 -7.49 0.12 25.46
C GLN A 187 -7.85 1.23 24.48
N ARG A 188 -8.07 0.87 23.21
CA ARG A 188 -8.47 1.82 22.17
C ARG A 188 -9.87 2.39 22.39
N LYS A 189 -10.80 1.60 22.91
CA LYS A 189 -12.16 2.04 23.22
C LYS A 189 -12.15 3.10 24.32
N ALA A 190 -11.40 2.89 25.39
CA ALA A 190 -11.24 3.88 26.45
C ALA A 190 -10.65 5.20 25.93
N LEU A 191 -9.64 5.13 25.05
CA LEU A 191 -9.10 6.34 24.42
C LEU A 191 -10.11 7.04 23.50
N HIS A 192 -10.92 6.28 22.75
CA HIS A 192 -11.98 6.86 21.93
C HIS A 192 -13.04 7.59 22.77
N GLU A 193 -13.42 7.02 23.91
CA GLU A 193 -14.35 7.65 24.86
C GLU A 193 -13.77 8.98 25.41
N SER A 194 -12.48 9.03 25.71
CA SER A 194 -11.78 10.28 26.05
C SER A 194 -11.77 11.27 24.88
N ASP A 195 -11.45 10.81 23.67
CA ASP A 195 -11.44 11.67 22.49
C ASP A 195 -12.82 12.27 22.19
N LEU A 196 -13.90 11.52 22.45
CA LEU A 196 -15.27 12.01 22.30
C LEU A 196 -15.59 13.11 23.32
N ALA A 197 -15.11 12.99 24.56
CA ALA A 197 -15.27 14.02 25.59
C ALA A 197 -14.53 15.32 25.20
N ASP A 198 -13.40 15.20 24.51
CA ASP A 198 -12.59 16.33 24.01
C ASP A 198 -13.04 16.85 22.62
N ASP A 199 -14.18 16.39 22.09
CA ASP A 199 -14.73 16.67 20.75
C ASP A 199 -13.74 16.43 19.58
N VAL A 200 -12.84 15.46 19.74
CA VAL A 200 -11.87 15.02 18.72
C VAL A 200 -12.04 13.55 18.33
N GLY A 201 -13.06 12.87 18.89
CA GLY A 201 -13.40 11.46 18.63
C GLY A 201 -14.12 11.20 17.30
N SER A 202 -14.01 12.10 16.32
CA SER A 202 -14.48 11.82 14.96
C SER A 202 -13.40 11.10 14.14
N VAL A 203 -13.81 10.36 13.11
CA VAL A 203 -12.89 9.75 12.15
C VAL A 203 -13.24 10.13 10.73
N TYR A 204 -12.26 10.08 9.82
CA TYR A 204 -12.55 10.27 8.40
C TYR A 204 -13.46 9.15 7.88
N LEU A 205 -14.56 9.50 7.19
CA LEU A 205 -15.41 8.58 6.47
C LEU A 205 -15.28 8.80 4.95
N PRO A 206 -15.20 7.73 4.15
CA PRO A 206 -15.16 7.85 2.69
C PRO A 206 -16.43 8.48 2.09
N ASN A 207 -16.25 9.25 1.01
CA ASN A 207 -17.32 9.77 0.16
C ASN A 207 -18.39 10.53 0.97
N ALA A 208 -19.66 10.36 0.60
CA ALA A 208 -20.81 10.95 1.29
C ALA A 208 -21.30 10.11 2.48
N LEU A 209 -20.50 9.18 3.03
CA LEU A 209 -20.96 8.33 4.15
C LEU A 209 -21.28 9.14 5.40
N ALA A 210 -20.51 10.19 5.69
CA ALA A 210 -20.81 11.10 6.80
C ALA A 210 -22.13 11.87 6.60
N ILE A 211 -22.55 12.08 5.35
CA ILE A 211 -23.83 12.71 5.02
C ILE A 211 -24.96 11.70 5.17
N LYS A 212 -24.76 10.48 4.64
CA LYS A 212 -25.77 9.41 4.64
C LYS A 212 -26.06 8.86 6.04
N TYR A 213 -25.02 8.75 6.87
CA TYR A 213 -25.11 8.20 8.22
C TYR A 213 -24.59 9.24 9.21
N LYS A 214 -25.52 10.03 9.75
CA LYS A 214 -25.22 11.04 10.75
C LYS A 214 -24.56 10.39 11.98
N ASN A 215 -23.50 10.98 12.49
CA ASN A 215 -22.70 10.52 13.65
C ASN A 215 -21.94 9.19 13.47
N ALA A 216 -21.97 8.56 12.29
CA ALA A 216 -21.21 7.33 12.04
C ALA A 216 -19.70 7.52 12.23
N ASP A 217 -19.20 8.75 12.07
CA ASP A 217 -17.80 9.10 12.29
C ASP A 217 -17.38 9.09 13.76
N LYS A 218 -18.34 9.14 14.70
CA LYS A 218 -18.14 9.06 16.16
C LYS A 218 -18.43 7.67 16.72
N GLU A 219 -19.07 6.80 15.96
CA GLU A 219 -19.37 5.42 16.37
C GLU A 219 -18.10 4.56 16.48
N TRP A 220 -18.07 3.68 17.49
CA TRP A 220 -16.94 2.78 17.75
C TRP A 220 -16.60 1.87 16.57
N GLY A 221 -17.61 1.30 15.91
CA GLY A 221 -17.42 0.39 14.78
C GLY A 221 -16.65 1.01 13.62
N TRP A 222 -16.73 2.33 13.44
CA TRP A 222 -16.07 3.06 12.37
C TRP A 222 -14.66 3.53 12.72
N GLN A 223 -14.23 3.43 13.98
CA GLN A 223 -12.89 3.86 14.38
C GLN A 223 -11.82 2.94 13.78
N TYR A 224 -10.63 3.49 13.55
CA TYR A 224 -9.50 2.68 13.11
C TYR A 224 -9.06 1.73 14.22
N VAL A 225 -8.74 0.49 13.85
CA VAL A 225 -8.13 -0.47 14.77
C VAL A 225 -6.76 0.03 15.24
N PHE A 226 -5.95 0.59 14.33
CA PHE A 226 -4.61 1.10 14.62
C PHE A 226 -4.52 2.61 14.35
N PRO A 227 -5.03 3.46 15.24
CA PRO A 227 -4.95 4.91 15.08
C PRO A 227 -3.58 5.47 15.49
N SER A 228 -3.29 6.67 15.00
CA SER A 228 -2.12 7.46 15.36
C SER A 228 -2.18 7.88 16.83
N SER A 229 -1.00 7.94 17.47
CA SER A 229 -0.85 8.48 18.83
C SER A 229 -1.20 9.96 18.92
N GLY A 230 -0.86 10.73 17.88
CA GLY A 230 -1.19 12.15 17.76
C GLY A 230 -2.42 12.40 16.88
N LEU A 231 -3.12 13.50 17.16
CA LEU A 231 -4.16 14.07 16.30
C LEU A 231 -3.52 14.75 15.09
N SER A 232 -4.26 14.78 13.99
CA SER A 232 -3.86 15.48 12.76
C SER A 232 -5.04 16.25 12.18
N VAL A 233 -4.76 17.36 11.52
CA VAL A 233 -5.76 18.08 10.73
C VAL A 233 -5.90 17.36 9.39
N ASP A 234 -7.13 16.94 9.06
CA ASP A 234 -7.42 16.39 7.74
C ASP A 234 -7.23 17.50 6.69
N PRO A 235 -6.29 17.36 5.74
CA PRO A 235 -5.99 18.39 4.76
C PRO A 235 -7.13 18.69 3.78
N ARG A 236 -8.14 17.81 3.68
CA ARG A 236 -9.32 18.02 2.81
C ARG A 236 -10.50 18.65 3.54
N SER A 237 -10.76 18.25 4.78
CA SER A 237 -11.90 18.77 5.56
C SER A 237 -11.54 19.86 6.57
N GLY A 238 -10.26 20.03 6.90
CA GLY A 238 -9.79 20.96 7.95
C GLY A 238 -10.09 20.49 9.38
N ILE A 239 -10.78 19.37 9.54
CA ILE A 239 -11.20 18.86 10.86
C ILE A 239 -10.02 18.13 11.52
N ARG A 240 -9.76 18.46 12.79
CA ARG A 240 -8.76 17.81 13.63
C ARG A 240 -9.34 16.50 14.17
N ARG A 241 -8.68 15.38 13.85
CA ARG A 241 -9.14 14.04 14.21
C ARG A 241 -7.99 13.04 14.27
N ARG A 242 -8.22 11.84 14.83
CA ARG A 242 -7.23 10.75 14.74
C ARG A 242 -7.28 10.11 13.36
N HIS A 243 -6.11 10.05 12.73
CA HIS A 243 -5.92 9.24 11.53
C HIS A 243 -5.40 7.86 11.90
N HIS A 244 -5.37 6.93 10.94
CA HIS A 244 -4.66 5.68 11.16
C HIS A 244 -3.15 5.91 11.34
N LEU A 245 -2.48 4.93 11.96
CA LEU A 245 -1.04 4.94 12.17
C LEU A 245 -0.29 5.18 10.85
N HIS A 246 0.83 5.90 10.90
CA HIS A 246 1.57 6.20 9.68
C HIS A 246 2.36 4.98 9.19
N GLU A 247 2.26 4.65 7.90
CA GLU A 247 2.88 3.45 7.28
C GLU A 247 4.39 3.33 7.53
N LYS A 248 5.11 4.45 7.54
CA LYS A 248 6.55 4.49 7.90
C LYS A 248 6.85 3.91 9.29
N THR A 249 5.95 4.04 10.27
CA THR A 249 6.21 3.54 11.63
C THR A 249 6.19 2.02 11.66
N LEU A 250 5.21 1.40 11.00
CA LEU A 250 5.15 -0.06 10.83
C LEU A 250 6.37 -0.58 10.05
N ASN A 251 6.75 0.07 8.94
CA ASN A 251 7.95 -0.32 8.20
C ASN A 251 9.24 -0.24 9.03
N ARG A 252 9.37 0.79 9.90
CA ARG A 252 10.50 0.90 10.84
C ARG A 252 10.49 -0.22 11.88
N ALA A 253 9.32 -0.57 12.42
CA ALA A 253 9.19 -1.69 13.36
C ALA A 253 9.60 -3.01 12.72
N VAL A 254 9.12 -3.29 11.49
CA VAL A 254 9.51 -4.49 10.72
C VAL A 254 11.01 -4.51 10.44
N TYR A 255 11.60 -3.37 10.06
CA TYR A 255 13.05 -3.28 9.84
C TYR A 255 13.86 -3.59 11.11
N LYS A 256 13.45 -3.04 12.27
CA LYS A 256 14.08 -3.32 13.56
C LYS A 256 13.98 -4.80 13.91
N ALA A 257 12.78 -5.39 13.80
CA ALA A 257 12.55 -6.80 14.10
C ALA A 257 13.37 -7.73 13.18
N ARG A 258 13.44 -7.43 11.89
CA ARG A 258 14.30 -8.14 10.93
C ARG A 258 15.77 -8.15 11.36
N LYS A 259 16.30 -7.00 11.80
CA LYS A 259 17.69 -6.88 12.25
C LYS A 259 17.94 -7.70 13.52
N LEU A 260 17.03 -7.65 14.49
CA LEU A 260 17.10 -8.45 15.71
C LEU A 260 17.00 -9.96 15.43
N ALA A 261 16.17 -10.36 14.47
CA ALA A 261 16.01 -11.75 14.04
C ALA A 261 17.20 -12.31 13.22
N GLY A 262 18.25 -11.52 12.99
CA GLY A 262 19.44 -11.94 12.24
C GLY A 262 19.20 -12.15 10.75
N ILE A 263 18.12 -11.61 10.18
CA ILE A 263 17.74 -11.90 8.79
C ILE A 263 18.45 -10.95 7.81
N ILE A 264 19.20 -11.55 6.90
CA ILE A 264 20.00 -10.84 5.88
C ILE A 264 19.10 -10.32 4.76
N LYS A 265 18.14 -11.11 4.28
CA LYS A 265 17.27 -10.72 3.17
C LYS A 265 16.38 -9.51 3.51
N PRO A 266 15.98 -8.71 2.51
CA PRO A 266 15.09 -7.59 2.74
C PRO A 266 13.69 -8.07 3.16
N VAL A 267 13.28 -7.71 4.38
CA VAL A 267 11.93 -7.95 4.90
C VAL A 267 11.20 -6.62 5.02
N THR A 268 10.02 -6.57 4.41
CA THR A 268 9.09 -5.43 4.41
C THR A 268 7.69 -5.94 4.73
N CYS A 269 6.71 -5.04 4.89
CA CYS A 269 5.31 -5.43 5.03
C CYS A 269 4.81 -6.31 3.86
N HIS A 270 5.31 -6.06 2.63
CA HIS A 270 4.96 -6.88 1.47
C HIS A 270 5.52 -8.30 1.57
N THR A 271 6.69 -8.47 2.20
CA THR A 271 7.32 -9.78 2.40
C THR A 271 6.44 -10.71 3.23
N PHE A 272 5.74 -10.22 4.27
CA PHE A 272 4.80 -11.04 5.04
C PHE A 272 3.66 -11.58 4.16
N ARG A 273 3.07 -10.72 3.33
CA ARG A 273 1.99 -11.10 2.42
C ARG A 273 2.46 -12.07 1.32
N HIS A 274 3.68 -11.88 0.81
CA HIS A 274 4.29 -12.83 -0.12
C HIS A 274 4.48 -14.19 0.55
N SER A 275 5.00 -14.20 1.78
CA SER A 275 5.24 -15.42 2.56
C SER A 275 3.93 -16.14 2.90
N PHE A 276 2.86 -15.41 3.24
CA PHE A 276 1.52 -15.98 3.42
C PHE A 276 1.04 -16.73 2.19
N ALA A 277 1.09 -16.08 1.02
CA ALA A 277 0.63 -16.69 -0.22
C ALA A 277 1.44 -17.94 -0.57
N THR A 278 2.76 -17.85 -0.43
CA THR A 278 3.67 -18.97 -0.68
C THR A 278 3.45 -20.12 0.29
N HIS A 279 3.35 -19.87 1.60
CA HIS A 279 3.17 -20.95 2.59
C HIS A 279 1.80 -21.63 2.46
N LEU A 280 0.73 -20.91 2.08
CA LEU A 280 -0.54 -21.54 1.74
C LEU A 280 -0.41 -22.45 0.51
N LEU A 281 0.32 -21.98 -0.51
CA LEU A 281 0.53 -22.77 -1.71
C LEU A 281 1.37 -24.02 -1.42
N GLU A 282 2.40 -23.91 -0.58
CA GLU A 282 3.21 -25.05 -0.10
C GLU A 282 2.41 -26.03 0.77
N ALA A 283 1.42 -25.53 1.53
CA ALA A 283 0.48 -26.35 2.29
C ALA A 283 -0.61 -27.00 1.43
N GLY A 284 -0.59 -26.78 0.11
CA GLY A 284 -1.49 -27.44 -0.85
C GLY A 284 -2.82 -26.74 -1.09
N TYR A 285 -3.00 -25.50 -0.62
CA TYR A 285 -4.21 -24.73 -0.92
C TYR A 285 -4.27 -24.32 -2.39
N ASP A 286 -5.48 -24.35 -2.96
CA ASP A 286 -5.69 -23.98 -4.37
C ASP A 286 -5.37 -22.51 -4.66
N ILE A 287 -4.84 -22.25 -5.86
CA ILE A 287 -4.43 -20.91 -6.28
C ILE A 287 -5.59 -19.93 -6.37
N ARG A 288 -6.82 -20.37 -6.67
CA ARG A 288 -8.01 -19.51 -6.66
C ARG A 288 -8.39 -19.11 -5.25
N THR A 289 -8.35 -20.03 -4.30
CA THR A 289 -8.55 -19.70 -2.88
C THR A 289 -7.55 -18.62 -2.41
N ILE A 290 -6.27 -18.78 -2.75
CA ILE A 290 -5.24 -17.78 -2.42
C ILE A 290 -5.50 -16.46 -3.17
N GLN A 291 -5.92 -16.52 -4.43
CA GLN A 291 -6.28 -15.35 -5.23
C GLN A 291 -7.39 -14.52 -4.57
N ASP A 292 -8.41 -15.19 -4.04
CA ASP A 292 -9.56 -14.56 -3.39
C ASP A 292 -9.18 -13.91 -2.06
N LEU A 293 -8.44 -14.62 -1.21
CA LEU A 293 -7.92 -14.10 0.07
C LEU A 293 -7.05 -12.85 -0.14
N LEU A 294 -6.24 -12.85 -1.21
CA LEU A 294 -5.41 -11.73 -1.59
C LEU A 294 -6.19 -10.63 -2.33
N GLY A 295 -7.37 -10.91 -2.88
CA GLY A 295 -8.13 -9.95 -3.69
C GLY A 295 -7.40 -9.56 -4.97
N HIS A 296 -6.83 -10.54 -5.65
CA HIS A 296 -6.22 -10.33 -6.96
C HIS A 296 -7.29 -10.46 -8.04
N LYS A 297 -7.50 -9.40 -8.83
CA LYS A 297 -8.46 -9.43 -9.96
C LYS A 297 -8.04 -10.42 -11.04
N ASP A 298 -6.74 -10.60 -11.24
CA ASP A 298 -6.16 -11.47 -12.24
C ASP A 298 -5.27 -12.52 -11.55
N VAL A 299 -5.50 -13.79 -11.90
CA VAL A 299 -4.73 -14.93 -11.40
C VAL A 299 -3.25 -14.80 -11.74
N SER A 300 -2.89 -14.10 -12.82
CA SER A 300 -1.49 -13.81 -13.19
C SER A 300 -0.70 -13.15 -12.06
N THR A 301 -1.36 -12.34 -11.24
CA THR A 301 -0.72 -11.71 -10.07
C THR A 301 -0.44 -12.72 -8.96
N THR A 302 -1.27 -13.74 -8.81
CA THR A 302 -1.08 -14.85 -7.86
C THR A 302 -0.11 -15.90 -8.40
N MET A 303 -0.05 -16.10 -9.72
CA MET A 303 0.93 -16.97 -10.37
C MET A 303 2.38 -16.51 -10.13
N ILE A 304 2.60 -15.25 -9.72
CA ILE A 304 3.92 -14.82 -9.25
C ILE A 304 4.40 -15.67 -8.06
N TYR A 305 3.55 -16.40 -7.33
CA TYR A 305 3.97 -17.31 -6.24
C TYR A 305 4.18 -18.76 -6.68
N THR A 306 3.72 -19.16 -7.86
CA THR A 306 3.84 -20.56 -8.31
C THR A 306 5.26 -20.95 -8.65
N HIS A 307 6.16 -19.98 -8.90
CA HIS A 307 7.59 -20.29 -9.00
C HIS A 307 8.16 -20.93 -7.73
N VAL A 308 7.49 -20.81 -6.58
CA VAL A 308 7.89 -21.49 -5.34
C VAL A 308 7.40 -22.94 -5.27
N LEU A 309 6.31 -23.28 -5.96
CA LEU A 309 5.87 -24.68 -6.13
C LEU A 309 6.87 -25.53 -6.91
N ASN A 310 7.72 -24.89 -7.72
CA ASN A 310 8.95 -25.50 -8.20
C ASN A 310 9.92 -25.60 -7.02
N LYS A 311 9.60 -26.46 -6.04
CA LYS A 311 10.27 -26.64 -4.73
C LYS A 311 11.75 -26.33 -4.88
N GLY A 312 12.18 -25.11 -4.53
CA GLY A 312 13.49 -24.61 -4.95
C GLY A 312 14.59 -25.61 -4.60
N GLY A 313 15.39 -26.08 -5.56
CA GLY A 313 16.44 -27.10 -5.36
C GLY A 313 16.05 -28.43 -4.67
N LEU A 314 14.81 -28.58 -4.22
CA LEU A 314 14.31 -29.69 -3.42
C LEU A 314 13.44 -30.63 -4.26
N ALA A 315 12.79 -30.12 -5.33
CA ALA A 315 12.15 -30.95 -6.35
C ALA A 315 13.18 -31.53 -7.34
N VAL A 316 14.33 -30.87 -7.48
CA VAL A 316 15.43 -31.28 -8.34
C VAL A 316 16.67 -31.33 -7.46
N ARG A 317 17.08 -32.52 -7.03
CA ARG A 317 18.33 -32.68 -6.29
C ARG A 317 19.50 -32.19 -7.15
N SER A 318 20.39 -31.41 -6.54
CA SER A 318 21.63 -31.01 -7.21
C SER A 318 22.41 -32.25 -7.63
N PRO A 319 22.92 -32.33 -8.88
CA PRO A 319 23.83 -33.40 -9.28
C PRO A 319 25.03 -33.55 -8.34
N LEU A 320 25.49 -32.45 -7.72
CA LEU A 320 26.58 -32.48 -6.74
C LEU A 320 26.18 -33.25 -5.46
N ASP A 321 24.97 -33.03 -4.96
CA ASP A 321 24.47 -33.71 -3.75
C ASP A 321 24.19 -35.19 -4.02
N ILE A 322 23.81 -35.54 -5.25
CA ILE A 322 23.65 -36.93 -5.71
C ILE A 322 25.00 -37.66 -5.70
N HIS A 323 26.08 -37.01 -6.17
CA HIS A 323 27.41 -37.61 -6.22
C HIS A 323 28.13 -37.63 -4.86
N ALA A 324 27.86 -36.68 -3.97
CA ALA A 324 28.44 -36.65 -2.63
C ALA A 324 27.97 -37.81 -1.73
N GLN A 325 26.80 -38.41 -2.02
CA GLN A 325 26.27 -39.58 -1.31
C GLN A 325 26.84 -40.91 -1.81
N ASN A 326 27.62 -40.90 -2.90
CA ASN A 326 28.37 -42.05 -3.38
C ASN A 326 29.87 -41.74 -3.33
N PRO A 327 30.52 -41.80 -2.15
CA PRO A 327 31.96 -41.93 -2.13
C PRO A 327 32.26 -43.32 -2.71
N LYS A 328 32.49 -43.41 -4.01
CA LYS A 328 33.12 -44.58 -4.59
C LYS A 328 34.42 -44.76 -3.84
N SER A 329 34.48 -45.83 -3.05
CA SER A 329 35.69 -46.53 -2.65
C SER A 329 36.65 -46.55 -3.84
N GLN A 330 37.75 -45.81 -3.70
CA GLN A 330 38.96 -46.11 -4.45
C GLN A 330 39.57 -47.39 -3.90
#